data_AF-A0A7W1S2E4-F1
#
_entry.id   AF-A0A7W1S2E4-F1
#
_cell.length_a   1.000
_cell.length_b   1.000
_cell.length_c   1.000
_cell.angle_alpha   90.00
_cell.angle_beta   90.00
_cell.angle_gamma   90.00
#
_symmetry.space_group_name_H-M   'P 1'
#
loop_
_entity.id
_entity.type
_entity.pdbx_description
1 polymer ?
#
loop_
_entity_poly.entity_id
_entity_poly.type
_entity_poly.pdbx_seq_one_letter_code
_entity_poly.pdbx_strand_id
1 'polypeptide(L)'
;DEDGNWPVETATQAEVSQFVVGLLQDQTVDLPPAFVLDVGLINGRGWAVVEANPAWASGIYGCTPVDILPVLKRACVQQTNLSAEDACWIFERSE
;
A
#
# COMPACT_ATOMS: atom_id res chain seq x y z
N ASP A 1 -13.23 16.83 -1.57
CA ASP A 1 -14.21 17.67 -0.86
C ASP A 1 -14.94 16.79 0.15
N GLU A 2 -15.94 17.32 0.86
CA GLU A 2 -16.71 16.57 1.86
C GLU A 2 -17.52 15.40 1.26
N ASP A 3 -17.65 15.35 -0.07
CA ASP A 3 -18.30 14.27 -0.84
C ASP A 3 -17.31 13.20 -1.34
N GLY A 4 -16.03 13.29 -0.92
CA GLY A 4 -14.97 12.36 -1.33
C GLY A 4 -14.43 12.60 -2.74
N ASN A 5 -14.82 13.70 -3.39
CA ASN A 5 -14.28 14.13 -4.67
C ASN A 5 -13.06 15.01 -4.40
N TRP A 6 -11.89 14.38 -4.29
CA TRP A 6 -10.62 15.07 -4.11
C TRP A 6 -10.14 15.48 -5.50
N PRO A 7 -10.21 16.77 -5.87
CA PRO A 7 -9.80 17.21 -7.19
C PRO A 7 -8.32 16.88 -7.36
N VAL A 8 -8.06 15.89 -8.20
CA VAL A 8 -6.70 15.52 -8.61
C VAL A 8 -6.28 16.60 -9.60
N GLU A 9 -5.85 17.76 -9.08
CA GLU A 9 -5.24 18.75 -9.95
C GLU A 9 -3.93 18.16 -10.49
N THR A 10 -4.00 17.72 -11.76
CA THR A 10 -2.93 17.40 -12.73
C THR A 10 -2.45 15.98 -12.96
N ALA A 11 -2.84 14.97 -12.16
CA ALA A 11 -2.45 13.58 -12.42
C ALA A 11 -3.57 12.72 -12.99
N THR A 12 -3.33 12.06 -14.11
CA THR A 12 -4.24 11.07 -14.67
C THR A 12 -4.13 9.73 -13.93
N GLN A 13 -5.23 8.97 -13.87
CA GLN A 13 -5.22 7.60 -13.35
C GLN A 13 -4.15 6.73 -14.03
N ALA A 14 -3.90 6.96 -15.33
CA ALA A 14 -2.91 6.23 -16.10
C ALA A 14 -1.46 6.49 -15.62
N GLU A 15 -1.12 7.74 -15.31
CA GLU A 15 0.21 8.10 -14.79
C GLU A 15 0.46 7.48 -13.41
N VAL A 16 -0.55 7.55 -12.53
CA VAL A 16 -0.51 6.90 -11.22
C VAL A 16 -0.30 5.39 -11.37
N SER A 17 -1.12 4.73 -12.22
CA SER A 17 -1.00 3.30 -12.45
C SER A 17 0.36 2.93 -13.03
N GLN A 18 0.92 3.71 -13.94
CA GLN A 18 2.25 3.44 -14.51
C GLN A 18 3.34 3.54 -13.44
N PHE A 19 3.30 4.55 -12.57
CA PHE A 19 4.24 4.67 -11.45
C PHE A 19 4.15 3.48 -10.50
N VAL A 20 2.94 3.11 -10.08
CA VAL A 20 2.71 1.97 -9.18
C VAL A 20 3.16 0.65 -9.82
N VAL A 21 2.87 0.43 -11.10
CA VAL A 21 3.36 -0.75 -11.82
C VAL A 21 4.88 -0.79 -11.86
N GLY A 22 5.53 0.37 -12.06
CA GLY A 22 6.98 0.48 -11.99
C GLY A 22 7.55 0.05 -10.64
N LEU A 23 6.95 0.52 -9.54
CA LEU A 23 7.32 0.11 -8.19
C LEU A 23 7.13 -1.40 -7.98
N LEU A 24 5.99 -1.96 -8.40
CA LEU A 24 5.69 -3.39 -8.25
C LEU A 24 6.62 -4.29 -9.08
N GLN A 25 7.23 -3.76 -10.15
CA GLN A 25 8.17 -4.48 -11.01
C GLN A 25 9.64 -4.29 -10.59
N ASP A 26 9.92 -3.36 -9.67
CA ASP A 26 11.27 -3.09 -9.19
C ASP A 26 11.73 -4.17 -8.21
N GLN A 27 12.59 -5.07 -8.69
CA GLN A 27 13.13 -6.18 -7.89
C GLN A 27 14.15 -5.72 -6.82
N THR A 28 14.51 -4.43 -6.78
CA THR A 28 15.39 -3.88 -5.74
C THR A 28 14.63 -3.47 -4.48
N VAL A 29 13.29 -3.46 -4.54
CA VAL A 29 12.42 -3.10 -3.42
C VAL A 29 11.67 -4.35 -2.95
N ASP A 30 11.93 -4.78 -1.73
CA ASP A 30 11.12 -5.81 -1.10
C ASP A 30 9.75 -5.22 -0.76
N LEU A 31 8.68 -5.88 -1.19
CA LEU A 31 7.30 -5.46 -0.92
C LEU A 31 6.51 -6.59 -0.24
N PRO A 32 5.67 -6.27 0.77
CA PRO A 32 4.81 -7.27 1.38
C PRO A 32 3.71 -7.72 0.41
N PRO A 33 3.09 -8.90 0.62
CA PRO A 33 2.08 -9.44 -0.29
C PRO A 33 0.84 -8.55 -0.45
N ALA A 34 0.56 -7.70 0.55
CA ALA A 34 -0.52 -6.73 0.53
C ALA A 34 -0.18 -5.52 1.39
N PHE A 35 -0.36 -4.32 0.84
CA PHE A 35 -0.16 -3.03 1.49
C PHE A 35 -0.99 -1.97 0.76
N VAL A 36 -1.14 -0.81 1.38
CA VAL A 36 -1.71 0.38 0.74
C VAL A 36 -0.61 1.39 0.52
N LEU A 37 -0.66 2.08 -0.61
CA LEU A 37 0.33 3.05 -0.99
C LEU A 37 -0.34 4.39 -1.26
N ASP A 38 0.07 5.42 -0.53
CA ASP A 38 -0.24 6.79 -0.89
C ASP A 38 0.88 7.32 -1.78
N VAL A 39 0.51 7.75 -2.98
CA VAL A 39 1.45 8.30 -3.97
C VAL A 39 1.10 9.73 -4.29
N GLY A 40 2.12 10.53 -4.57
CA GLY A 40 1.96 11.94 -4.86
C GLY A 40 2.95 12.42 -5.90
N LEU A 41 2.53 13.44 -6.66
CA LEU A 41 3.42 14.18 -7.53
C LEU A 41 4.10 15.29 -6.72
N ILE A 42 5.42 15.21 -6.55
CA ILE A 42 6.20 16.23 -5.84
C ILE A 42 6.72 17.24 -6.86
N ASN A 43 6.43 18.52 -6.63
CA ASN A 43 6.84 19.61 -7.51
C ASN A 43 8.36 19.60 -7.75
N GLY A 44 8.77 19.58 -9.01
CA GLY A 44 10.17 19.52 -9.44
C GLY A 44 10.90 18.19 -9.20
N ARG A 45 10.23 17.16 -8.67
CA ARG A 45 10.82 15.83 -8.40
C ARG A 45 10.10 14.67 -9.07
N GLY A 46 8.83 14.86 -9.46
CA GLY A 46 8.04 13.81 -10.08
C GLY A 46 7.30 12.94 -9.07
N TRP A 47 6.85 11.78 -9.52
CA TRP A 47 6.08 10.83 -8.71
C TRP A 47 6.92 10.23 -7.59
N ALA A 48 6.31 10.11 -6.41
CA ALA A 48 6.92 9.50 -5.25
C ALA A 48 5.90 8.72 -4.42
N VAL A 49 6.41 7.73 -3.69
CA VAL A 49 5.72 7.15 -2.54
C VAL A 49 5.73 8.18 -1.42
N VAL A 50 4.54 8.53 -0.93
CA VAL A 50 4.38 9.45 0.21
C VAL A 50 4.27 8.65 1.50
N GLU A 51 3.47 7.58 1.49
CA GLU A 51 3.29 6.70 2.64
C GLU A 51 3.02 5.26 2.21
N ALA A 52 3.58 4.30 2.95
CA ALA A 52 3.29 2.88 2.79
C ALA A 52 2.59 2.39 4.05
N ASN A 53 1.33 1.99 3.89
CA ASN A 53 0.43 1.70 4.98
C ASN A 53 0.15 0.19 5.08
N PRO A 54 0.06 -0.38 6.29
CA PRO A 54 -0.37 -1.76 6.46
C PRO A 54 -1.85 -1.89 6.10
N ALA A 55 -2.17 -2.84 5.21
CA ALA A 55 -3.51 -2.95 4.61
C ALA A 55 -4.66 -3.10 5.64
N TRP A 56 -4.40 -3.65 6.82
CA TRP A 56 -5.41 -3.80 7.88
C TRP A 56 -5.80 -2.48 8.57
N ALA A 57 -5.00 -1.42 8.44
CA ALA A 57 -5.22 -0.12 9.09
C ALA A 57 -5.71 0.97 8.13
N SER A 58 -5.81 0.68 6.83
CA SER A 58 -5.95 1.73 5.81
C SER A 58 -7.39 1.95 5.34
N GLY A 59 -8.37 1.14 5.77
CA GLY A 59 -9.72 1.16 5.20
C GLY A 59 -9.77 0.47 3.82
N ILE A 60 -10.87 0.65 3.06
CA ILE A 60 -11.12 -0.16 1.85
C ILE A 60 -10.79 0.52 0.51
N TYR A 61 -10.56 1.84 0.46
CA TYR A 61 -10.24 2.63 -0.76
C TYR A 61 -11.01 2.25 -2.05
N GLY A 62 -12.29 1.91 -1.92
CA GLY A 62 -13.11 1.52 -3.07
C GLY A 62 -12.91 0.08 -3.57
N CYS A 63 -12.07 -0.74 -2.91
CA CYS A 63 -12.02 -2.17 -3.13
C CYS A 63 -13.37 -2.83 -2.80
N THR A 64 -13.68 -3.94 -3.47
CA THR A 64 -14.81 -4.78 -3.09
C THR A 64 -14.60 -5.31 -1.66
N PRO A 65 -15.57 -5.15 -0.74
CA PRO A 65 -15.41 -5.60 0.64
C PRO A 65 -15.10 -7.09 0.81
N VAL A 66 -15.48 -7.95 -0.14
CA VAL A 66 -15.16 -9.39 -0.09
C VAL A 66 -13.69 -9.64 -0.43
N ASP A 67 -13.11 -8.86 -1.33
CA ASP A 67 -11.76 -9.07 -1.86
C ASP A 67 -10.69 -8.79 -0.80
N ILE A 68 -11.00 -7.98 0.23
CA ILE A 68 -10.06 -7.67 1.32
C ILE A 68 -10.07 -8.71 2.44
N LEU A 69 -11.07 -9.59 2.52
CA LEU A 69 -11.19 -10.57 3.62
C LEU A 69 -9.96 -11.50 3.76
N PRO A 70 -9.33 -12.01 2.68
CA PRO A 70 -8.11 -12.80 2.79
C PRO A 70 -6.93 -12.00 3.37
N VAL A 71 -6.82 -10.73 3.02
CA VAL A 71 -5.77 -9.82 3.51
C VAL A 71 -5.94 -9.60 5.01
N LEU A 72 -7.15 -9.26 5.45
CA LEU A 72 -7.45 -9.09 6.88
C LEU A 72 -7.24 -10.37 7.67
N LYS A 73 -7.67 -11.52 7.14
CA LYS A 73 -7.44 -12.82 7.77
C LYS A 73 -5.94 -13.11 7.95
N ARG A 74 -5.11 -12.82 6.95
CA ARG A 74 -3.64 -12.99 7.02
C ARG A 74 -3.01 -12.06 8.05
N ALA A 75 -3.50 -10.81 8.16
CA ALA A 75 -3.02 -9.83 9.15
C ALA A 75 -3.37 -10.18 10.61
N CYS A 76 -4.38 -11.01 10.85
CA CYS A 76 -4.80 -11.43 12.19
C CYS A 76 -4.06 -12.67 12.73
N VAL A 77 -3.03 -13.16 12.04
CA VAL A 77 -2.24 -14.32 12.49
C VAL A 77 -1.32 -13.90 13.64
N GLN A 78 -1.32 -14.67 14.73
CA GLN A 78 -0.40 -14.45 15.84
C GLN A 78 1.05 -14.61 15.40
N GLN A 79 1.95 -13.79 15.94
CA GLN A 79 3.37 -13.82 15.59
C GLN A 79 4.01 -15.21 15.70
N THR A 80 3.62 -16.00 16.71
CA THR A 80 4.08 -17.38 16.94
C THR A 80 3.66 -18.37 15.85
N ASN A 81 2.70 -18.01 15.01
CA ASN A 81 2.12 -18.83 13.96
C ASN A 81 2.35 -18.23 12.55
N LEU A 82 3.21 -17.22 12.42
CA LEU A 82 3.52 -16.63 11.12
C LEU A 82 4.28 -17.63 10.25
N SER A 83 4.01 -17.56 8.95
CA SER A 83 4.82 -18.23 7.95
C SER A 83 6.20 -17.57 7.86
N ALA A 84 7.18 -18.26 7.27
CA ALA A 84 8.49 -17.64 7.02
C ALA A 84 8.40 -16.43 6.07
N GLU A 85 7.43 -16.44 5.14
CA GLU A 85 7.16 -15.33 4.22
C GLU A 85 6.61 -14.09 4.96
N ASP A 86 5.81 -14.28 6.01
CA ASP A 86 5.27 -13.17 6.79
C ASP A 86 6.23 -12.70 7.89
N ALA A 87 7.03 -13.62 8.43
CA ALA A 87 7.94 -13.34 9.52
C ALA A 87 9.04 -12.33 9.15
N CYS A 88 9.45 -12.26 7.87
CA CYS A 88 10.44 -11.28 7.43
C CYS A 88 9.93 -9.82 7.49
N TRP A 89 8.61 -9.61 7.59
CA TRP A 89 7.99 -8.29 7.70
C TRP A 89 7.78 -7.82 9.14
N ILE A 90 8.18 -8.61 10.14
CA ILE A 90 8.14 -8.20 11.53
C ILE A 90 9.31 -7.25 11.80
N PHE A 91 8.97 -5.99 12.08
CA PHE A 91 9.93 -4.99 12.50
C PHE A 91 9.95 -4.88 14.02
N GLU A 92 11.06 -5.25 14.65
CA GLU A 92 11.28 -4.97 16.06
C GLU A 92 11.59 -3.49 16.24
N ARG A 93 10.73 -2.75 16.94
CA ARG A 93 11.07 -1.40 17.38
C ARG A 93 12.07 -1.53 18.53
N SER A 94 13.31 -1.13 18.29
CA SER A 94 14.24 -0.80 19.38
C SER A 94 13.66 0.37 20.18
N GLU A 95 13.48 0.18 21.49
CA GLU A 95 13.06 1.20 22.45
C GLU A 95 14.04 2.38 22.52
#